data_AF-A0A1V5V6T9-F1
#
_entry.id   AF-A0A1V5V6T9-F1
#
_cell.length_a   1.000
_cell.length_b   1.000
_cell.length_c   1.000
_cell.angle_alpha   90.00
_cell.angle_beta   90.00
_cell.angle_gamma   90.00
#
_symmetry.space_group_name_H-M   'P 1'
#
loop_
_entity.id
_entity.type
_entity.pdbx_description
1 polymer ?
#
loop_
_entity_poly.entity_id
_entity_poly.type
_entity_poly.pdbx_seq_one_letter_code
_entity_poly.pdbx_strand_id
1 'polypeptide(L)'
;MATKKAKEITFEKAVPAYLKNLTDEGKNERTVEVYGRCLENAVEYFGADKPLGKLTPATIGAFFKSDAFIKKPNGNLKSEITLTQNRRVLRMMLVWAHEKGYLEDIPLPKAEMKKGRALNGNDAGDTEPAPDAPQGD
;
A
#
# COMPACT_ATOMS: atom_id res chain seq x y z
N MET A 1 27.36 4.64 -13.67
CA MET A 1 26.11 3.87 -13.60
C MET A 1 25.02 4.76 -14.13
N ALA A 2 24.44 4.45 -15.29
CA ALA A 2 23.35 5.25 -15.84
C ALA A 2 22.09 4.96 -15.02
N THR A 3 21.68 5.88 -14.14
CA THR A 3 20.35 5.87 -13.51
C THR A 3 19.33 5.82 -14.63
N LYS A 4 18.62 4.69 -14.77
CA LYS A 4 17.48 4.61 -15.67
C LYS A 4 16.49 5.62 -15.10
N LYS A 5 16.18 6.70 -15.83
CA LYS A 5 15.12 7.62 -15.43
C LYS A 5 13.85 6.79 -15.26
N ALA A 6 13.51 6.46 -14.01
CA ALA A 6 12.24 5.84 -13.68
C ALA A 6 11.14 6.78 -14.16
N LYS A 7 10.08 6.21 -14.76
CA LYS A 7 8.93 7.02 -15.16
C LYS A 7 8.36 7.65 -13.89
N GLU A 8 8.31 8.98 -13.87
CA GLU A 8 7.75 9.68 -12.71
C GLU A 8 6.24 9.45 -12.67
N ILE A 9 5.76 8.89 -11.57
CA ILE A 9 4.34 8.73 -11.28
C ILE A 9 4.09 9.17 -9.84
N THR A 10 3.03 9.94 -9.64
CA THR A 10 2.60 10.38 -8.32
C THR A 10 1.61 9.40 -7.71
N PHE A 11 1.36 9.49 -6.39
CA PHE A 11 0.35 8.66 -5.74
C PHE A 11 -1.03 8.82 -6.40
N GLU A 12 -1.41 10.04 -6.79
CA GLU A 12 -2.68 10.31 -7.47
C GLU A 12 -2.88 9.47 -8.73
N LYS A 13 -1.81 9.23 -9.50
CA LYS A 13 -1.89 8.43 -10.74
C LYS A 13 -1.59 6.95 -10.49
N ALA A 14 -0.67 6.65 -9.58
CA ALA A 14 -0.24 5.29 -9.31
C ALA A 14 -1.32 4.45 -8.64
N VAL A 15 -2.07 5.02 -7.69
CA VAL A 15 -3.15 4.30 -6.98
C VAL A 15 -4.23 3.82 -7.95
N PRO A 16 -4.92 4.67 -8.73
CA PRO A 16 -5.95 4.20 -9.66
C PRO A 16 -5.39 3.29 -10.76
N ALA A 17 -4.14 3.51 -11.22
CA ALA A 17 -3.51 2.62 -12.20
C ALA A 17 -3.22 1.22 -11.64
N TYR A 18 -2.79 1.13 -10.38
CA TYR A 18 -2.59 -0.13 -9.69
C TYR A 18 -3.92 -0.85 -9.43
N LEU A 19 -4.94 -0.14 -8.95
CA LEU A 19 -6.27 -0.71 -8.73
C LEU A 19 -6.87 -1.26 -10.03
N LYS A 20 -6.74 -0.51 -11.14
CA LYS A 20 -7.15 -0.98 -12.46
C LYS A 20 -6.40 -2.24 -12.89
N ASN A 21 -5.10 -2.33 -12.62
CA ASN A 21 -4.31 -3.53 -12.90
C ASN A 21 -4.85 -4.74 -12.13
N LEU A 22 -5.21 -4.57 -10.86
CA LEU A 22 -5.80 -5.65 -10.06
C LEU A 22 -7.14 -6.12 -10.62
N THR A 23 -8.01 -5.18 -11.03
CA THR A 23 -9.27 -5.51 -11.68
C THR A 23 -9.05 -6.27 -12.99
N ASP A 24 -8.08 -5.84 -13.81
CA ASP A 24 -7.70 -6.51 -15.06
C ASP A 24 -7.13 -7.92 -14.83
N GLU A 25 -6.41 -8.13 -13.71
CA GLU A 25 -5.95 -9.44 -13.24
C GLU A 25 -7.09 -10.33 -12.68
N GLY A 26 -8.33 -9.84 -12.67
CA GLY A 26 -9.50 -10.60 -12.21
C GLY A 26 -9.69 -10.61 -10.68
N LYS A 27 -9.07 -9.67 -9.95
CA LYS A 27 -9.36 -9.50 -8.52
C LYS A 27 -10.81 -9.04 -8.31
N ASN A 28 -11.41 -9.54 -7.24
CA ASN A 28 -12.77 -9.18 -6.84
C ASN A 28 -12.89 -7.66 -6.57
N GLU A 29 -13.96 -7.03 -7.03
CA GLU A 29 -14.20 -5.59 -6.90
C GLU A 29 -14.10 -5.11 -5.46
N ARG A 30 -14.70 -5.85 -4.52
CA ARG A 30 -14.61 -5.56 -3.07
C ARG A 30 -13.16 -5.55 -2.59
N THR A 31 -12.30 -6.43 -3.11
CA THR A 31 -10.87 -6.45 -2.75
C THR A 31 -10.17 -5.20 -3.28
N VAL A 32 -10.47 -4.80 -4.51
CA VAL A 32 -9.89 -3.59 -5.13
C VAL A 32 -10.31 -2.34 -4.36
N GLU A 33 -11.58 -2.23 -3.96
CA GLU A 33 -12.06 -1.13 -3.12
C GLU A 33 -11.33 -1.05 -1.77
N VAL A 34 -11.17 -2.19 -1.09
CA VAL A 34 -10.44 -2.24 0.19
C VAL A 34 -8.98 -1.84 0.00
N TYR A 35 -8.35 -2.24 -1.10
CA TYR A 35 -6.97 -1.86 -1.41
C TYR A 35 -6.88 -0.37 -1.72
N GLY A 36 -7.89 0.21 -2.36
CA GLY A 36 -8.00 1.65 -2.57
C GLY A 36 -7.98 2.42 -1.25
N ARG A 37 -8.89 2.09 -0.33
CA ARG A 37 -8.96 2.74 1.01
C ARG A 37 -7.67 2.61 1.80
N CYS A 38 -7.03 1.45 1.69
CA CYS A 38 -5.74 1.20 2.30
C CYS A 38 -4.67 2.17 1.77
N LEU A 39 -4.63 2.37 0.45
CA LEU A 39 -3.67 3.26 -0.19
C LEU A 39 -4.01 4.73 0.04
N GLU A 40 -5.28 5.10 0.19
CA GLU A 40 -5.69 6.48 0.52
C GLU A 40 -5.00 7.01 1.78
N ASN A 41 -4.89 6.19 2.84
CA ASN A 41 -4.16 6.57 4.06
C ASN A 41 -2.68 6.92 3.76
N ALA A 42 -2.06 6.24 2.78
CA ALA A 42 -0.71 6.57 2.34
C ALA A 42 -0.70 7.85 1.49
N VAL A 43 -1.68 8.03 0.61
CA VAL A 43 -1.85 9.26 -0.19
C VAL A 43 -2.01 10.49 0.71
N GLU A 44 -2.83 10.40 1.76
CA GLU A 44 -3.04 11.49 2.71
C GLU A 44 -1.76 11.84 3.48
N TYR A 45 -0.99 10.84 3.90
CA TYR A 45 0.25 11.07 4.65
C TYR A 45 1.39 11.60 3.79
N PHE A 46 1.62 11.01 2.61
CA PHE A 46 2.72 11.41 1.73
C PHE A 46 2.39 12.60 0.83
N GLY A 47 1.11 12.83 0.56
CA GLY A 47 0.59 13.76 -0.43
C GLY A 47 0.35 13.11 -1.79
N ALA A 48 -0.80 13.43 -2.41
CA ALA A 48 -1.17 12.93 -3.73
C ALA A 48 -0.19 13.32 -4.85
N ASP A 49 0.41 14.51 -4.73
CA ASP A 49 1.42 15.05 -5.65
C ASP A 49 2.81 14.40 -5.45
N LYS A 50 3.03 13.63 -4.38
CA LYS A 50 4.33 13.03 -4.11
C LYS A 50 4.65 11.98 -5.17
N PRO A 51 5.78 12.12 -5.90
CA PRO A 51 6.23 11.09 -6.83
C PRO A 51 6.73 9.85 -6.07
N LEU A 52 6.30 8.67 -6.53
CA LEU A 52 6.69 7.38 -5.95
C LEU A 52 8.21 7.20 -5.95
N GLY A 53 8.90 7.66 -7.00
CA GLY A 53 10.36 7.61 -7.10
C GLY A 53 11.12 8.43 -6.06
N LYS A 54 10.46 9.33 -5.33
CA LYS A 54 11.07 10.08 -4.20
C LYS A 54 10.86 9.40 -2.86
N LEU A 55 10.11 8.31 -2.80
CA LEU A 55 9.95 7.54 -1.58
C LEU A 55 11.28 6.87 -1.22
N THR A 56 11.60 6.89 0.07
CA THR A 56 12.77 6.18 0.59
C THR A 56 12.33 5.20 1.68
N PRO A 57 13.12 4.16 1.96
CA PRO A 57 12.87 3.25 3.08
C PRO A 57 12.66 3.97 4.42
N ALA A 58 13.33 5.10 4.61
CA ALA A 58 13.18 5.93 5.82
C ALA A 58 11.81 6.60 5.87
N THR A 59 11.35 7.21 4.77
CA THR A 59 10.04 7.86 4.71
C THR A 59 8.90 6.85 4.88
N ILE A 60 9.04 5.65 4.29
CA ILE A 60 8.06 4.57 4.48
C ILE A 60 8.08 4.04 5.91
N GLY A 61 9.28 3.86 6.50
CA GLY A 61 9.40 3.48 7.90
C GLY A 61 8.79 4.50 8.86
N ALA A 62 8.88 5.80 8.55
CA ALA A 62 8.22 6.86 9.30
C ALA A 62 6.69 6.79 9.16
N PHE A 63 6.18 6.55 7.96
CA PHE A 63 4.75 6.34 7.73
C PHE A 63 4.20 5.19 8.56
N PHE A 64 4.85 4.01 8.57
CA PHE A 64 4.39 2.87 9.37
C PHE A 64 4.38 3.11 10.88
N LYS A 65 5.10 4.13 11.35
CA LYS A 65 5.14 4.56 12.75
C LYS A 65 4.24 5.78 13.03
N SER A 66 3.65 6.36 12.00
CA SER A 66 2.85 7.59 12.10
C SER A 66 1.46 7.29 12.66
N ASP A 67 0.88 8.28 13.33
CA ASP A 67 -0.50 8.25 13.77
C ASP A 67 -1.48 8.07 12.59
N ALA A 68 -1.18 8.63 11.41
CA ALA A 68 -2.00 8.42 10.21
C ALA A 68 -2.11 6.92 9.84
N PHE A 69 -1.03 6.17 10.01
CA PHE A 69 -1.03 4.74 9.75
C PHE A 69 -1.59 3.92 10.90
N ILE A 70 -1.25 4.27 12.14
CA ILE A 70 -1.54 3.47 13.34
C ILE A 70 -2.93 3.76 13.92
N LYS A 71 -3.42 5.00 13.82
CA LYS A 71 -4.71 5.42 14.37
C LYS A 71 -5.79 5.48 13.29
N LYS A 72 -7.02 5.30 13.75
CA LYS A 72 -8.27 5.57 13.04
C LYS A 72 -8.58 7.08 13.12
N PRO A 73 -9.47 7.61 12.26
CA PRO A 73 -9.94 8.99 12.38
C PRO A 73 -10.53 9.31 13.76
N ASN A 74 -11.12 8.33 14.43
CA ASN A 74 -11.64 8.47 15.80
C ASN A 74 -10.55 8.37 16.91
N GLY A 75 -9.27 8.57 16.58
CA GLY A 75 -8.12 8.54 17.52
C GLY A 75 -7.72 7.17 18.08
N ASN A 76 -8.57 6.16 17.89
CA ASN A 76 -8.33 4.78 18.35
C ASN A 76 -7.27 4.07 17.51
N LEU A 77 -6.54 3.12 18.11
CA LEU A 77 -5.57 2.29 17.38
C LEU A 77 -6.27 1.36 16.38
N LYS A 78 -5.72 1.25 15.17
CA LYS A 78 -6.10 0.22 14.19
C LYS A 78 -5.61 -1.13 14.69
N SER A 79 -6.38 -2.18 14.42
CA SER A 79 -6.01 -3.55 14.77
C SER A 79 -4.75 -3.97 14.03
N GLU A 80 -3.93 -4.82 14.65
CA GLU A 80 -2.69 -5.33 14.04
C GLU A 80 -2.93 -6.03 12.70
N ILE A 81 -4.10 -6.66 12.54
CA ILE A 81 -4.57 -7.28 11.30
C ILE A 81 -4.68 -6.21 10.19
N THR A 82 -5.39 -5.11 10.46
CA THR A 82 -5.54 -3.99 9.51
C THR A 82 -4.20 -3.34 9.19
N LEU A 83 -3.33 -3.13 10.17
CA LEU A 83 -1.98 -2.59 9.95
C LEU A 83 -1.14 -3.51 9.05
N THR A 84 -1.26 -4.83 9.25
CA THR A 84 -0.54 -5.82 8.46
C THR A 84 -1.08 -5.91 7.03
N GLN A 85 -2.40 -5.85 6.85
CA GLN A 85 -3.02 -5.72 5.54
C GLN A 85 -2.54 -4.44 4.85
N ASN A 86 -2.49 -3.32 5.57
CA ASN A 86 -2.07 -2.07 4.97
C ASN A 86 -0.61 -2.07 4.50
N ARG A 87 0.29 -2.62 5.32
CA ARG A 87 1.69 -2.86 4.94
C ARG A 87 1.78 -3.73 3.69
N ARG A 88 0.99 -4.81 3.62
CA ARG A 88 0.96 -5.75 2.48
C ARG A 88 0.51 -5.06 1.19
N VAL A 89 -0.60 -4.33 1.23
CA VAL A 89 -1.15 -3.63 0.05
C VAL A 89 -0.19 -2.56 -0.44
N LEU A 90 0.36 -1.74 0.45
CA LEU A 90 1.37 -0.73 0.08
C LEU A 90 2.58 -1.39 -0.58
N ARG A 91 3.07 -2.51 -0.02
CA ARG A 91 4.15 -3.28 -0.63
C ARG A 91 3.78 -3.79 -2.02
N MET A 92 2.58 -4.34 -2.22
CA MET A 92 2.16 -4.82 -3.55
C MET A 92 2.11 -3.68 -4.57
N MET A 93 1.62 -2.50 -4.19
CA MET A 93 1.64 -1.33 -5.06
C MET A 93 3.07 -0.92 -5.44
N LEU A 94 4.00 -0.91 -4.48
CA LEU A 94 5.41 -0.57 -4.75
C LEU A 94 6.13 -1.60 -5.60
N VAL A 95 5.84 -2.89 -5.41
CA VAL A 95 6.35 -3.97 -6.27
C VAL A 95 5.83 -3.78 -7.69
N TRP A 96 4.51 -3.60 -7.86
CA TRP A 96 3.91 -3.32 -9.16
C TRP A 96 4.54 -2.08 -9.82
N ALA A 97 4.74 -1.00 -9.06
CA ALA A 97 5.33 0.22 -9.59
C ALA A 97 6.78 0.01 -10.04
N HIS A 98 7.55 -0.81 -9.32
CA HIS A 98 8.88 -1.24 -9.73
C HIS A 98 8.84 -2.10 -11.01
N GLU A 99 7.92 -3.06 -11.11
CA GLU A 99 7.76 -3.91 -12.31
C GLU A 99 7.38 -3.11 -13.56
N LYS A 100 6.56 -2.08 -13.42
CA LYS A 100 6.21 -1.15 -14.51
C LYS A 100 7.33 -0.14 -14.85
N GLY A 101 8.42 -0.12 -14.07
CA GLY A 101 9.55 0.79 -14.27
C GLY A 101 9.34 2.22 -13.76
N TYR A 102 8.38 2.41 -12.84
CA TYR A 102 8.17 3.70 -12.14
C TYR A 102 9.09 3.87 -10.92
N LEU A 103 9.69 2.79 -10.45
CA LEU A 103 10.65 2.78 -9.34
C LEU A 103 11.93 2.06 -9.80
N GLU A 104 13.10 2.60 -9.46
CA GLU A 104 14.38 1.91 -9.69
C GLU A 104 14.63 0.82 -8.64
N ASP A 105 14.15 1.03 -7.42
CA ASP A 105 14.22 0.07 -6.31
C ASP A 105 12.95 0.18 -5.45
N ILE A 106 12.59 -0.89 -4.75
CA ILE A 106 11.40 -0.94 -3.90
C ILE A 106 11.72 -0.25 -2.56
N PRO A 107 11.13 0.93 -2.25
CA PRO A 107 11.53 1.77 -1.12
C PRO A 107 11.01 1.28 0.24
N LEU A 108 11.08 -0.02 0.50
CA LEU A 108 10.61 -0.64 1.74
C LEU A 108 11.74 -0.77 2.77
N PRO A 109 11.46 -0.56 4.07
CA PRO A 109 12.43 -0.82 5.12
C PRO A 109 12.79 -2.31 5.16
N LYS A 110 14.06 -2.62 5.49
CA LYS A 110 14.59 -4.00 5.54
C LYS A 110 13.74 -4.96 6.40
N ALA A 111 13.13 -4.44 7.47
CA ALA A 111 12.22 -5.18 8.34
C ALA A 111 11.00 -5.74 7.57
N GLU A 112 10.47 -4.96 6.63
CA GLU A 112 9.31 -5.33 5.82
C GLU A 112 9.70 -6.21 4.63
N MET A 113 10.90 -5.99 4.06
CA MET A 113 11.44 -6.88 3.01
C MET A 113 11.61 -8.33 3.50
N LYS A 114 12.01 -8.54 4.76
CA LYS A 114 12.27 -9.89 5.30
C LYS A 114 11.00 -10.71 5.54
N LYS A 115 9.87 -10.04 5.82
CA LYS A 115 8.58 -10.69 6.10
C LYS A 115 7.87 -11.21 4.84
N GLY A 116 8.43 -10.94 3.66
CA GLY A 116 7.89 -11.35 2.37
C GLY A 116 8.29 -12.72 1.85
N ARG A 117 9.18 -13.45 2.54
CA ARG A 117 9.60 -14.81 2.18
C ARG A 117 9.12 -15.84 3.19
N ALA A 118 7.85 -15.76 3.59
CA ALA A 118 7.11 -16.93 4.05
C ALA A 118 6.18 -17.35 2.90
N LEU A 119 6.74 -18.12 1.97
CA LEU A 119 5.95 -18.98 1.10
C LEU A 119 5.28 -20.02 2.01
N ASN A 120 4.07 -19.76 2.48
CA ASN A 120 3.18 -20.83 2.90
C ASN A 120 1.92 -20.70 2.04
N GLY A 121 1.73 -21.69 1.17
CA GLY A 121 0.66 -21.75 0.19
C GLY A 121 -0.71 -21.80 0.85
N ASN A 122 -1.27 -20.62 1.11
CA ASN A 122 -2.69 -20.41 1.35
C ASN A 122 -3.02 -19.03 0.77
N ASP A 123 -3.21 -18.97 -0.55
CA ASP A 123 -4.08 -17.97 -1.19
C ASP A 123 -5.54 -18.31 -0.84
N ALA A 124 -5.81 -18.32 0.46
CA ALA A 124 -7.09 -18.70 1.05
C ALA A 124 -7.24 -17.83 2.29
N GLY A 125 -7.94 -16.71 2.10
CA GLY A 125 -8.15 -15.72 3.13
C GLY A 125 -8.64 -14.42 2.53
N ASP A 126 -9.68 -14.49 1.70
CA ASP A 126 -10.79 -13.56 1.82
C ASP A 126 -11.34 -13.73 3.25
N THR A 127 -10.57 -13.29 4.24
CA THR A 127 -11.16 -12.85 5.48
C THR A 127 -11.76 -11.53 5.06
N GLU A 128 -13.08 -11.56 4.92
CA GLU A 128 -13.95 -10.40 4.79
C GLU A 128 -13.24 -9.19 5.41
N PRO A 129 -13.06 -8.08 4.65
CA PRO A 129 -12.57 -6.86 5.28
C PRO A 129 -13.42 -6.67 6.52
N ALA A 130 -12.77 -6.62 7.69
CA ALA A 130 -13.47 -6.42 8.96
C ALA A 130 -14.52 -5.35 8.67
N PRO A 131 -15.83 -5.66 8.83
CA PRO A 131 -16.86 -4.74 8.41
C PRO A 131 -16.48 -3.41 9.00
N ASP A 132 -16.22 -2.42 8.15
CA ASP A 132 -16.16 -1.05 8.59
C ASP A 132 -17.54 -0.86 9.21
N ALA A 133 -17.57 -1.01 10.54
CA ALA A 133 -18.81 -1.13 11.27
C ALA A 133 -19.61 0.09 10.88
N PRO A 134 -20.86 -0.06 10.40
CA PRO A 134 -21.68 1.08 10.08
C PRO A 134 -21.71 1.96 11.33
N GLN A 135 -21.06 3.11 11.25
CA GLN A 135 -21.07 4.08 12.35
C GLN A 135 -22.48 4.64 12.34
N GLY A 136 -23.32 4.08 13.21
CA GLY A 136 -24.74 4.42 13.35
C GLY A 136 -24.93 5.88 13.77
N ASP A 137 -26.10 6.39 13.39
CA ASP A 137 -26.74 7.57 13.99
C ASP A 137 -27.10 7.29 15.46
#